data_AF-A0A7X7KCI6-F1
#
_entry.id   AF-A0A7X7KCI6-F1
#
_cell.length_a   1.000
_cell.length_b   1.000
_cell.length_c   1.000
_cell.angle_alpha   90.00
_cell.angle_beta   90.00
_cell.angle_gamma   90.00
#
_symmetry.space_group_name_H-M   'P 1'
#
loop_
_entity.id
_entity.type
_entity.pdbx_description
1 polymer ?
#
loop_
_entity_poly.entity_id
_entity_poly.type
_entity_poly.pdbx_seq_one_letter_code
_entity_poly.pdbx_strand_id
1 'polypeptide(L)' 'MLRVYNTLSRTKEPFEPVATGKVGIYLCGPTVYKPSHIGHMVGPVIFDAVKRYLAYSGYDVT' A
#
# COMPACT_ATOMS: atom_id res chain seq x y z
N MET A 1 10.30 14.33 -1.22
CA MET A 1 8.85 14.32 -1.53
C MET A 1 8.49 12.92 -2.01
N LEU A 2 7.51 12.27 -1.39
CA LEU A 2 7.09 10.92 -1.77
C LEU A 2 6.39 10.95 -3.13
N ARG A 3 6.72 10.01 -4.02
CA ARG A 3 6.05 9.81 -5.30
C ARG A 3 5.65 8.35 -5.43
N VAL A 4 4.42 8.10 -5.90
CA VAL A 4 3.87 6.75 -6.08
C VAL A 4 3.56 6.54 -7.56
N TYR A 5 3.83 5.34 -8.08
CA TYR A 5 3.43 4.99 -9.43
C TYR A 5 1.92 4.74 -9.47
N ASN A 6 1.20 5.57 -10.23
CA ASN A 6 -0.24 5.45 -10.39
C ASN A 6 -0.54 4.67 -11.67
N THR A 7 -1.11 3.46 -11.54
CA THR A 7 -1.48 2.62 -12.68
C THR A 7 -2.52 3.28 -13.60
N LEU A 8 -3.37 4.17 -13.08
CA LEU A 8 -4.39 4.89 -13.86
C LEU A 8 -3.75 5.81 -14.91
N SER A 9 -2.71 6.56 -14.53
CA SER A 9 -1.99 7.47 -15.43
C SER A 9 -0.73 6.86 -16.05
N ARG A 10 -0.26 5.72 -15.52
CA ARG A 10 1.00 5.06 -15.86
C ARG A 10 2.24 5.91 -15.61
N THR A 11 2.16 6.84 -14.65
CA THR A 11 3.27 7.72 -14.29
C THR A 11 3.52 7.74 -12.79
N LYS A 12 4.69 8.26 -12.37
CA LYS A 12 4.97 8.54 -10.95
C LYS A 12 4.39 9.90 -10.58
N GLU A 13 3.42 9.93 -9.69
CA GLU A 13 2.75 11.16 -9.25
C GLU A 13 3.19 11.53 -7.84
N PRO A 14 3.16 12.83 -7.46
CA PRO A 14 3.28 13.24 -6.07
C PRO A 14 2.24 12.51 -5.21
N PHE A 15 2.67 11.99 -4.06
CA PHE A 15 1.74 11.40 -3.10
C PHE A 15 1.12 12.49 -2.24
N GLU A 16 -0.19 12.68 -2.37
CA GLU A 16 -0.97 13.63 -1.60
C GLU A 16 -2.14 12.89 -0.92
N PRO A 17 -2.20 12.87 0.42
CA PRO A 17 -3.29 12.19 1.12
C PRO A 17 -4.61 12.94 0.96
N VAL A 18 -5.72 12.20 0.87
CA VAL A 18 -7.07 12.78 0.78
C VAL A 18 -7.41 13.64 2.01
N ALA A 19 -6.95 13.21 3.20
CA ALA A 19 -7.06 13.97 4.44
C ALA A 19 -5.65 14.19 5.02
N THR A 20 -5.34 15.43 5.40
CA THR A 20 -4.02 15.79 5.91
C THR A 20 -3.61 14.90 7.08
N GLY A 21 -2.41 14.31 6.98
CA GLY A 21 -1.84 13.44 8.01
C GLY A 21 -2.42 12.02 8.08
N LYS A 22 -3.45 11.69 7.28
CA LYS A 22 -4.11 10.38 7.28
C LYS A 22 -4.02 9.68 5.93
N VAL A 23 -3.72 8.39 5.95
CA VAL A 23 -3.63 7.57 4.73
C VAL A 23 -4.45 6.30 4.90
N GLY A 24 -5.36 6.03 3.97
CA GLY A 24 -6.04 4.73 3.88
C GLY A 24 -5.41 3.86 2.80
N ILE A 25 -5.16 2.59 3.11
CA ILE A 25 -4.63 1.62 2.15
C ILE A 25 -5.55 0.40 2.10
N TYR A 26 -5.99 0.03 0.90
CA TYR A 26 -6.72 -1.20 0.67
C TYR A 26 -5.88 -2.18 -0.16
N LEU A 27 -5.82 -3.43 0.29
CA LEU A 27 -5.22 -4.54 -0.43
C LEU A 27 -6.24 -5.68 -0.53
N CYS A 28 -6.46 -6.18 -1.74
CA CYS A 28 -7.26 -7.39 -1.93
C CYS A 28 -6.61 -8.59 -1.20
N GLY A 29 -7.39 -9.26 -0.36
CA GLY A 29 -6.96 -10.48 0.31
C GLY A 29 -7.03 -11.74 -0.56
N PRO A 30 -6.54 -12.89 -0.06
CA PRO A 30 -6.65 -14.16 -0.74
C PRO A 30 -8.07 -14.72 -0.67
N THR A 31 -8.47 -15.53 -1.66
CA THR A 31 -9.69 -16.35 -1.57
C THR A 31 -9.40 -17.60 -0.73
N VAL A 32 -10.14 -17.80 0.36
CA VAL A 32 -9.83 -18.76 1.44
C VAL A 32 -10.28 -20.21 1.19
N TYR A 33 -10.21 -20.71 -0.05
CA TYR A 33 -10.68 -22.06 -0.38
C TYR A 33 -9.60 -23.15 -0.34
N LYS A 34 -8.31 -22.77 -0.27
CA LYS A 34 -7.15 -23.69 -0.25
C LYS A 34 -5.97 -23.10 0.53
N PRO A 35 -4.99 -23.94 0.95
CA PRO A 35 -3.75 -23.47 1.56
C PRO A 35 -3.02 -22.45 0.68
N SER A 36 -2.43 -21.43 1.32
CA SER A 36 -1.68 -20.40 0.61
C SER A 36 -0.32 -20.92 0.12
N HIS A 37 0.11 -20.50 -1.07
CA HIS A 37 1.48 -20.65 -1.56
C HIS A 37 2.27 -19.34 -1.43
N ILE A 38 3.59 -19.38 -1.68
CA ILE A 38 4.50 -18.23 -1.52
C ILE A 38 4.08 -16.98 -2.31
N GLY A 39 3.49 -17.14 -3.50
CA GLY A 39 2.95 -16.03 -4.29
C GLY A 39 1.91 -15.17 -3.55
N HIS A 40 1.12 -15.75 -2.64
CA HIS A 40 0.15 -15.00 -1.85
C HIS A 40 0.80 -14.06 -0.83
N MET A 41 2.08 -14.26 -0.49
CA MET A 41 2.82 -13.40 0.44
C MET A 41 3.44 -12.18 -0.24
N VAL A 42 3.59 -12.19 -1.57
CA VAL A 42 4.23 -11.09 -2.32
C VAL A 42 3.49 -9.77 -2.08
N GLY A 43 2.17 -9.76 -2.24
CA GLY A 43 1.33 -8.59 -1.96
C GLY A 43 1.46 -8.12 -0.50
N PRO A 44 1.05 -8.95 0.48
CA PRO A 44 1.12 -8.60 1.90
C PRO A 44 2.49 -8.08 2.36
N VAL A 45 3.60 -8.68 1.94
CA VAL A 45 4.95 -8.24 2.34
C VAL A 45 5.30 -6.88 1.72
N ILE A 46 5.00 -6.66 0.44
CA ILE A 46 5.26 -5.38 -0.22
C ILE A 46 4.41 -4.28 0.44
N PHE A 47 3.13 -4.53 0.67
CA PHE A 47 2.23 -3.52 1.24
C PHE A 47 2.46 -3.31 2.74
N ASP A 48 2.96 -4.29 3.48
CA ASP A 48 3.46 -4.10 4.85
C ASP A 48 4.64 -3.14 4.87
N ALA A 49 5.61 -3.30 3.95
CA ALA A 49 6.73 -2.37 3.82
C ALA A 49 6.26 -0.94 3.48
N VAL A 50 5.26 -0.80 2.59
CA VAL A 50 4.64 0.50 2.25
C VAL A 50 3.95 1.12 3.47
N LYS A 51 3.13 0.35 4.20
CA LYS A 51 2.45 0.82 5.42
C LYS A 51 3.44 1.28 6.47
N ARG A 52 4.51 0.50 6.73
CA ARG A 52 5.57 0.85 7.68
C ARG A 52 6.31 2.12 7.29
N TYR A 53 6.61 2.29 6.00
CA TYR A 53 7.28 3.49 5.52
C TYR A 53 6.40 4.75 5.68
N LEU A 54 5.11 4.66 5.38
CA LEU A 54 4.17 5.77 5.57
C LEU A 54 3.99 6.12 7.05
N ALA A 55 3.88 5.11 7.92
CA ALA A 55 3.84 5.31 9.37
C ALA A 55 5.13 5.97 9.89
N TYR A 56 6.30 5.50 9.45
CA TYR A 56 7.60 6.11 9.75
C TYR A 56 7.67 7.58 9.27
N SER A 57 7.01 7.89 8.16
CA SER A 57 6.94 9.24 7.60
C SER A 57 5.96 10.17 8.35
N GLY A 58 5.35 9.71 9.45
CA GLY A 58 4.48 10.50 10.31
C GLY A 58 2.99 10.48 9.93
N TYR A 59 2.58 9.60 9.00
CA TYR A 59 1.17 9.42 8.67
C TYR A 59 0.46 8.47 9.64
N ASP A 60 -0.80 8.79 9.96
CA ASP A 60 -1.73 7.86 10.55
C ASP A 60 -2.31 6.96 9.44
N VAL A 61 -1.91 5.68 9.43
CA VAL A 61 -2.20 4.74 8.32
C VAL A 61 -3.23 3.71 8.75
N THR A 62 -4.38 3.68 8.05
CA THR A 62 -5.39 2.62 8.16
C THR A 62 -5.15 1.57 7.09
#